data_AF-A0A8H7HSD2-F1
#
_entry.id   AF-A0A8H7HSD2-F1
#
_cell.length_a   1.000
_cell.length_b   1.000
_cell.length_c   1.000
_cell.angle_alpha   90.00
_cell.angle_beta   90.00
_cell.angle_gamma   90.00
#
_symmetry.space_group_name_H-M   'P 1'
#
loop_
_entity.id
_entity.type
_entity.pdbx_description
1 polymer ?
#
loop_
_entity_poly.entity_id
_entity_poly.type
_entity_poly.pdbx_seq_one_letter_code
_entity_poly.pdbx_strand_id
1 'polypeptide(L)'
;MSYFPDISLTTDEYITRRRAAQDLAWPTVQLLPGAHKLISHLAAHKVPIAVATGSQRRNYELKTGHLQNTFGLFGGAVVCGDDAAVQHGKPAPDVFLYAAKQAGFPEVGLGEDTVSDAEKATRAQGLVFEDATSGVIAGKRAGMNVVWIPDPNLAALTTADELGADETLRSIEDFIPESWGLPPYPKN
;
A
#
# COMPACT_ATOMS: atom_id res chain seq x y z
N MET A 1 22.81 -5.04 -16.75
CA MET A 1 22.18 -6.38 -16.82
C MET A 1 23.04 -7.33 -16.02
N SER A 2 22.49 -7.94 -14.98
CA SER A 2 23.21 -8.90 -14.14
C SER A 2 23.25 -10.25 -14.86
N TYR A 3 24.44 -10.73 -15.23
CA TYR A 3 24.66 -12.04 -15.85
C TYR A 3 25.10 -13.03 -14.76
N PHE A 4 24.32 -14.09 -14.55
CA PHE A 4 24.59 -15.13 -13.54
C PHE A 4 24.91 -16.45 -14.26
N PRO A 5 26.17 -16.67 -14.70
CA PRO A 5 26.55 -17.76 -15.59
C PRO A 5 26.29 -19.17 -15.04
N ASP A 6 26.18 -19.32 -13.72
CA ASP A 6 26.06 -20.61 -13.05
C ASP A 6 24.61 -21.01 -12.71
N ILE A 7 23.63 -20.22 -13.16
CA ILE A 7 22.20 -20.52 -12.94
C ILE A 7 21.64 -21.13 -14.22
N SER A 8 21.37 -22.44 -14.21
CA SER A 8 20.81 -23.19 -15.34
C SER A 8 19.32 -22.89 -15.62
N LEU A 9 18.77 -21.82 -15.06
CA LEU A 9 17.36 -21.46 -15.13
C LEU A 9 17.19 -20.22 -16.01
N THR A 10 16.47 -20.35 -17.12
CA THR A 10 16.16 -19.21 -17.97
C THR A 10 15.18 -18.24 -17.29
N THR A 11 15.15 -16.98 -17.74
CA THR A 11 14.19 -15.98 -17.25
C THR A 11 12.74 -16.46 -17.40
N ASP A 12 12.39 -17.05 -18.54
CA ASP A 12 11.03 -17.51 -18.82
C ASP A 12 10.64 -18.70 -17.93
N GLU A 13 11.55 -19.64 -17.70
CA GLU A 13 11.34 -20.74 -16.77
C GLU A 13 11.17 -20.23 -15.33
N TYR A 14 12.02 -19.29 -14.90
CA TYR A 14 11.89 -18.67 -13.58
C TYR A 14 10.53 -17.99 -13.42
N ILE A 15 10.14 -17.15 -14.39
CA ILE A 15 8.85 -16.46 -14.38
C ILE A 15 7.69 -17.45 -14.32
N THR A 16 7.75 -18.52 -15.11
CA THR A 16 6.71 -19.56 -15.16
C THR A 16 6.60 -20.30 -13.83
N ARG A 17 7.72 -20.80 -13.30
CA ARG A 17 7.75 -21.52 -12.01
C ARG A 17 7.32 -20.63 -10.85
N ARG A 18 7.77 -19.37 -10.82
CA ARG A 18 7.39 -18.39 -9.81
C ARG A 18 5.88 -18.13 -9.84
N ARG A 19 5.28 -17.91 -11.03
CA ARG A 19 3.83 -17.71 -11.15
C ARG A 19 3.05 -18.91 -10.64
N ALA A 20 3.44 -20.12 -11.03
CA ALA A 20 2.77 -21.33 -10.56
C ALA A 20 2.83 -21.48 -9.04
N ALA A 21 3.99 -21.24 -8.42
CA ALA A 21 4.13 -21.26 -6.97
C ALA A 21 3.32 -20.15 -6.28
N GLN A 22 3.30 -18.95 -6.85
CA GLN A 22 2.54 -17.81 -6.33
C GLN A 22 1.03 -18.02 -6.41
N ASP A 23 0.53 -18.54 -7.53
CA ASP A 23 -0.88 -18.85 -7.72
C ASP A 23 -1.39 -19.89 -6.70
N LEU A 24 -0.53 -20.85 -6.31
CA LEU A 24 -0.83 -21.81 -5.24
C LEU A 24 -0.77 -21.18 -3.84
N ALA A 25 0.14 -20.23 -3.61
CA ALA A 25 0.36 -19.63 -2.30
C ALA A 25 -0.63 -18.51 -1.98
N TRP A 26 -0.99 -17.66 -2.95
CA TRP A 26 -1.82 -16.46 -2.73
C TRP A 26 -3.16 -16.73 -2.04
N PRO A 27 -3.92 -17.79 -2.37
CA PRO A 27 -5.18 -18.10 -1.69
C PRO A 27 -5.02 -18.46 -0.19
N THR A 28 -3.79 -18.58 0.31
CA THR A 28 -3.49 -18.97 1.70
C THR A 28 -2.74 -17.90 2.49
N VAL A 29 -2.38 -16.77 1.86
CA VAL A 29 -1.68 -15.68 2.55
C VAL A 29 -2.53 -15.15 3.70
N GLN A 30 -1.87 -14.72 4.76
CA GLN A 30 -2.52 -14.18 5.94
C GLN A 30 -2.35 -12.67 5.99
N LEU A 31 -3.25 -12.00 6.69
CA LEU A 31 -3.09 -10.60 7.04
C LEU A 31 -1.86 -10.42 7.92
N LEU A 32 -1.18 -9.28 7.79
CA LEU A 32 -0.20 -8.88 8.78
C LEU A 32 -0.87 -8.71 10.16
N PRO A 33 -0.16 -9.01 11.27
CA PRO A 33 -0.67 -8.76 12.61
C PRO A 33 -1.15 -7.31 12.75
N GLY A 34 -2.33 -7.12 13.35
CA GLY A 34 -2.95 -5.80 13.53
C GLY A 34 -3.76 -5.26 12.35
N ALA A 35 -3.59 -5.77 11.12
CA ALA A 35 -4.27 -5.22 9.93
C ALA A 35 -5.81 -5.28 10.05
N HIS A 36 -6.37 -6.43 10.45
CA HIS A 36 -7.82 -6.56 10.64
C HIS A 36 -8.35 -5.61 11.72
N LYS A 37 -7.63 -5.46 12.83
CA LYS A 37 -8.00 -4.57 13.94
C LYS A 37 -8.06 -3.12 13.45
N LEU A 38 -7.01 -2.66 12.77
CA LEU A 38 -6.95 -1.29 12.24
C LEU A 38 -8.08 -1.04 11.23
N ILE A 39 -8.20 -1.89 10.21
CA ILE A 39 -9.19 -1.70 9.13
C ILE A 39 -10.62 -1.71 9.68
N SER A 40 -10.93 -2.65 10.57
CA SER A 40 -12.26 -2.72 11.21
C SER A 40 -12.55 -1.50 12.08
N HIS A 41 -11.53 -1.01 12.80
CA HIS A 41 -11.65 0.19 13.63
C HIS A 41 -11.91 1.44 12.79
N LEU A 42 -11.17 1.65 11.71
CA LEU A 42 -11.35 2.77 10.80
C LEU A 42 -12.73 2.74 10.14
N ALA A 43 -13.16 1.57 9.65
CA ALA A 43 -14.47 1.38 9.04
C ALA A 43 -15.61 1.65 10.02
N ALA A 44 -15.51 1.17 11.27
CA ALA A 44 -16.51 1.42 12.31
C ALA A 44 -16.68 2.93 12.65
N HIS A 45 -15.60 3.70 12.51
CA HIS A 45 -15.60 5.16 12.70
C HIS A 45 -15.86 5.95 11.41
N LYS A 46 -16.19 5.27 10.31
CA LYS A 46 -16.43 5.88 9.00
C LYS A 46 -15.26 6.71 8.48
N VAL A 47 -14.03 6.34 8.87
CA VAL A 47 -12.82 6.90 8.26
C VAL A 47 -12.72 6.31 6.85
N PRO A 48 -12.63 7.14 5.79
CA PRO A 48 -12.49 6.62 4.43
C PRO A 48 -11.17 5.86 4.29
N ILE A 49 -11.25 4.67 3.68
CA ILE A 49 -10.10 3.80 3.46
C ILE A 49 -10.14 3.26 2.02
N ALA A 50 -8.96 3.07 1.45
CA ALA A 50 -8.80 2.47 0.12
C ALA A 50 -7.57 1.57 0.08
N VAL A 51 -7.59 0.60 -0.84
CA VAL A 51 -6.41 -0.21 -1.18
C VAL A 51 -5.71 0.41 -2.39
N ALA A 52 -4.40 0.61 -2.29
CA ALA A 52 -3.53 1.06 -3.39
C ALA A 52 -2.40 0.04 -3.63
N THR A 53 -2.57 -0.85 -4.61
CA THR A 53 -1.61 -1.94 -4.85
C THR A 53 -0.94 -1.86 -6.22
N GLY A 54 0.36 -2.18 -6.28
CA GLY A 54 1.06 -2.41 -7.54
C GLY A 54 0.77 -3.79 -8.16
N SER A 55 -0.05 -4.62 -7.51
CA SER A 55 -0.47 -5.91 -8.06
C SER A 55 -1.46 -5.70 -9.22
N GLN A 56 -1.41 -6.59 -10.20
CA GLN A 56 -2.51 -6.75 -11.15
C GLN A 56 -3.79 -7.19 -10.45
N ARG A 57 -4.95 -6.82 -10.99
CA ARG A 57 -6.28 -7.14 -10.45
C ARG A 57 -6.44 -8.62 -10.12
N ARG A 58 -6.08 -9.50 -11.06
CA ARG A 58 -6.08 -10.96 -10.86
C ARG A 58 -5.32 -11.39 -9.61
N ASN A 59 -4.12 -10.86 -9.40
CA ASN A 59 -3.27 -11.25 -8.28
C ASN A 59 -3.79 -10.66 -6.97
N TYR A 60 -4.37 -9.46 -7.00
CA TYR A 60 -5.09 -8.90 -5.86
C TYR A 60 -6.25 -9.80 -5.45
N GLU A 61 -7.09 -10.24 -6.40
CA GLU A 61 -8.22 -11.12 -6.14
C GLU A 61 -7.78 -12.47 -5.54
N LEU A 62 -6.72 -13.09 -6.09
CA LEU A 62 -6.16 -14.33 -5.54
C LEU A 62 -5.63 -14.16 -4.11
N LYS A 63 -5.05 -13.00 -3.78
CA LYS A 63 -4.52 -12.72 -2.43
C LYS A 63 -5.59 -12.41 -1.40
N THR A 64 -6.75 -11.90 -1.82
CA THR A 64 -7.73 -11.26 -0.93
C THR A 64 -9.10 -11.90 -0.95
N GLY A 65 -9.40 -12.77 -1.92
CA GLY A 65 -10.69 -13.41 -2.10
C GLY A 65 -11.17 -14.21 -0.88
N HIS A 66 -10.27 -14.80 -0.09
CA HIS A 66 -10.58 -15.50 1.15
C HIS A 66 -10.60 -14.61 2.40
N LEU A 67 -10.24 -13.32 2.28
CA LEU A 67 -10.09 -12.37 3.39
C LEU A 67 -11.19 -11.28 3.39
N GLN A 68 -12.40 -11.63 2.91
CA GLN A 68 -13.49 -10.66 2.73
C GLN A 68 -14.05 -10.08 4.04
N ASN A 69 -13.82 -10.75 5.17
CA ASN A 69 -14.10 -10.18 6.50
C ASN A 69 -13.32 -8.88 6.77
N THR A 70 -12.24 -8.65 6.03
CA THR A 70 -11.38 -7.47 6.15
C THR A 70 -11.43 -6.65 4.86
N PHE A 71 -11.20 -7.27 3.70
CA PHE A 71 -11.15 -6.54 2.44
C PHE A 71 -12.52 -6.03 1.97
N GLY A 72 -13.62 -6.64 2.43
CA GLY A 72 -14.96 -6.12 2.18
C GLY A 72 -15.21 -4.74 2.82
N LEU A 73 -14.44 -4.38 3.85
CA LEU A 73 -14.58 -3.09 4.56
C LEU A 73 -14.09 -1.90 3.74
N PHE A 74 -13.29 -2.12 2.69
CA PHE A 74 -12.90 -1.06 1.75
C PHE A 74 -14.03 -0.65 0.80
N GLY A 75 -15.18 -1.34 0.80
CA GLY A 75 -16.35 -0.94 0.02
C GLY A 75 -16.12 -0.87 -1.50
N GLY A 76 -15.12 -1.59 -2.02
CA GLY A 76 -14.73 -1.55 -3.43
C GLY A 76 -13.74 -0.44 -3.81
N ALA A 77 -13.32 0.42 -2.88
CA ALA A 77 -12.27 1.42 -3.10
C ALA A 77 -10.89 0.75 -3.21
N VAL A 78 -10.62 0.14 -4.37
CA VAL A 78 -9.41 -0.66 -4.63
C VAL A 78 -8.81 -0.27 -5.98
N VAL A 79 -7.61 0.29 -5.94
CA VAL A 79 -6.82 0.60 -7.12
C VAL A 79 -5.69 -0.41 -7.30
N CYS A 80 -5.66 -1.06 -8.47
CA CYS A 80 -4.63 -2.01 -8.87
C CYS A 80 -3.67 -1.39 -9.90
N GLY A 81 -2.48 -1.98 -10.04
CA GLY A 81 -1.42 -1.44 -10.89
C GLY A 81 -1.71 -1.56 -12.39
N ASP A 82 -2.69 -2.36 -12.77
CA ASP A 82 -3.19 -2.52 -14.15
C ASP A 82 -4.53 -1.80 -14.40
N ASP A 83 -5.02 -1.02 -13.43
CA ASP A 83 -6.16 -0.14 -13.68
C ASP A 83 -5.75 0.95 -14.68
N ALA A 84 -6.61 1.22 -15.67
CA ALA A 84 -6.33 2.19 -16.74
C ALA A 84 -6.02 3.62 -16.25
N ALA A 85 -6.43 3.95 -15.02
CA ALA A 85 -6.10 5.22 -14.38
C ALA A 85 -4.62 5.30 -13.99
N VAL A 86 -4.00 4.18 -13.58
CA VAL A 86 -2.59 4.15 -13.15
C VAL A 86 -1.68 4.13 -14.38
N GLN A 87 -1.19 5.30 -14.76
CA GLN A 87 -0.31 5.44 -15.93
C GLN A 87 1.12 5.01 -15.59
N HIS A 88 1.55 5.29 -14.35
CA HIS A 88 2.88 4.96 -13.86
C HIS A 88 2.78 4.20 -12.53
N GLY A 89 3.42 3.04 -12.46
CA GLY A 89 3.54 2.29 -11.21
C GLY A 89 4.46 2.99 -10.20
N LYS A 90 4.40 2.53 -8.95
CA LYS A 90 5.33 2.96 -7.88
C LYS A 90 6.78 2.88 -8.40
N PRO A 91 7.62 3.92 -8.23
CA PRO A 91 7.50 5.01 -7.25
C PRO A 91 6.69 6.24 -7.71
N ALA A 92 6.00 6.22 -8.85
CA ALA A 92 5.09 7.30 -9.20
C ALA A 92 3.88 7.34 -8.25
N PRO A 93 3.28 8.53 -7.99
CA PRO A 93 2.24 8.70 -6.98
C PRO A 93 0.84 8.25 -7.44
N ASP A 94 0.67 7.96 -8.73
CA ASP A 94 -0.60 7.69 -9.41
C ASP A 94 -1.56 6.85 -8.56
N VAL A 95 -1.13 5.65 -8.15
CA VAL A 95 -1.97 4.69 -7.42
C VAL A 95 -2.54 5.25 -6.11
N PHE A 96 -1.79 6.09 -5.39
CA PHE A 96 -2.25 6.70 -4.15
C PHE A 96 -3.21 7.86 -4.40
N LEU A 97 -2.93 8.70 -5.39
CA LEU A 97 -3.83 9.79 -5.80
C LEU A 97 -5.18 9.24 -6.28
N TYR A 98 -5.17 8.16 -7.08
CA TYR A 98 -6.40 7.50 -7.51
C TYR A 98 -7.11 6.80 -6.36
N ALA A 99 -6.39 6.18 -5.42
CA ALA A 99 -7.01 5.56 -4.25
C ALA A 99 -7.71 6.60 -3.37
N ALA A 100 -7.10 7.76 -3.13
CA ALA A 100 -7.73 8.87 -2.42
C ALA A 100 -8.99 9.39 -3.14
N LYS A 101 -8.93 9.51 -4.48
CA LYS A 101 -10.11 9.87 -5.29
C LYS A 101 -11.24 8.85 -5.16
N GLN A 102 -10.92 7.55 -5.19
CA GLN A 102 -11.91 6.47 -4.98
C GLN A 102 -12.46 6.43 -3.55
N ALA A 103 -11.66 6.86 -2.57
CA ALA A 103 -12.10 7.03 -1.18
C ALA A 103 -12.99 8.27 -0.95
N GLY A 104 -13.24 9.08 -1.99
CA GLY A 104 -14.15 10.22 -1.93
C GLY A 104 -13.49 11.60 -1.85
N PHE A 105 -12.19 11.71 -2.14
CA PHE A 105 -11.45 12.99 -2.14
C PHE A 105 -11.01 13.39 -3.56
N PRO A 106 -11.93 13.78 -4.46
CA PRO A 106 -11.59 14.18 -5.83
C PRO A 106 -10.65 15.40 -5.91
N GLU A 107 -10.66 16.26 -4.89
CA GLU A 107 -9.81 17.43 -4.73
C GLU A 107 -8.34 17.10 -4.41
N VAL A 108 -7.99 15.82 -4.26
CA VAL A 108 -6.59 15.38 -4.16
C VAL A 108 -5.79 15.66 -5.45
N GLY A 109 -6.48 15.85 -6.57
CA GLY A 109 -5.85 16.10 -7.87
C GLY A 109 -5.07 14.90 -8.41
N LEU A 110 -4.41 15.09 -9.55
CA LEU A 110 -3.59 14.06 -10.20
C LEU A 110 -2.23 14.63 -10.58
N GLY A 111 -1.23 13.76 -10.75
CA GLY A 111 0.13 14.15 -11.12
C GLY A 111 0.97 14.74 -9.98
N GLU A 112 2.25 14.96 -10.27
CA GLU A 112 3.29 15.37 -9.30
C GLU A 112 3.79 16.80 -9.54
N ASP A 113 3.89 17.27 -10.80
CA ASP A 113 4.64 18.49 -11.13
C ASP A 113 3.90 19.81 -10.85
N THR A 114 2.58 19.84 -11.02
CA THR A 114 1.77 21.05 -10.84
C THR A 114 0.66 20.77 -9.83
N VAL A 115 0.94 21.03 -8.56
CA VAL A 115 0.02 20.78 -7.44
C VAL A 115 -0.35 22.11 -6.80
N SER A 116 -1.64 22.46 -6.84
CA SER A 116 -2.20 23.64 -6.18
C SER A 116 -2.11 23.52 -4.66
N ASP A 117 -2.20 24.65 -3.94
CA ASP A 117 -2.14 24.62 -2.47
C ASP A 117 -3.34 23.90 -1.84
N ALA A 118 -4.49 23.89 -2.51
CA ALA A 118 -5.66 23.11 -2.09
C ALA A 118 -5.42 21.61 -2.23
N GLU A 119 -4.82 21.16 -3.34
CA GLU A 119 -4.44 19.76 -3.52
C GLU A 119 -3.37 19.34 -2.51
N LYS A 120 -2.37 20.19 -2.23
CA LYS A 120 -1.37 19.92 -1.18
C LYS A 120 -2.02 19.74 0.19
N ALA A 121 -2.94 20.63 0.57
CA ALA A 121 -3.65 20.55 1.84
C ALA A 121 -4.52 19.28 1.96
N THR A 122 -5.10 18.83 0.85
CA THR A 122 -5.86 17.56 0.80
C THR A 122 -4.93 16.36 0.89
N ARG A 123 -3.87 16.32 0.08
CA ARG A 123 -2.87 15.24 0.06
C ARG A 123 -2.23 15.04 1.44
N ALA A 124 -1.93 16.12 2.16
CA ALA A 124 -1.34 16.07 3.50
C ALA A 124 -2.24 15.45 4.58
N GLN A 125 -3.54 15.24 4.30
CA GLN A 125 -4.45 14.51 5.19
C GLN A 125 -4.41 12.99 4.95
N GLY A 126 -3.80 12.54 3.85
CA GLY A 126 -3.63 11.12 3.54
C GLY A 126 -2.61 10.47 4.46
N LEU A 127 -2.91 9.24 4.89
CA LEU A 127 -2.01 8.37 5.64
C LEU A 127 -1.88 7.03 4.91
N VAL A 128 -0.68 6.76 4.40
CA VAL A 128 -0.33 5.55 3.65
C VAL A 128 0.36 4.56 4.58
N PHE A 129 -0.07 3.30 4.55
CA PHE A 129 0.63 2.18 5.18
C PHE A 129 1.36 1.40 4.08
N GLU A 130 2.67 1.28 4.18
CA GLU A 130 3.52 0.67 3.15
C GLU A 130 4.63 -0.20 3.72
N ASP A 131 5.05 -1.23 2.98
CA ASP A 131 6.15 -2.12 3.36
C ASP A 131 7.37 -1.94 2.45
N ALA A 132 7.16 -1.53 1.19
CA ALA A 132 8.21 -1.44 0.19
C ALA A 132 8.76 -0.02 0.01
N THR A 133 10.05 0.09 -0.30
CA THR A 133 10.73 1.38 -0.58
C THR A 133 10.05 2.18 -1.69
N SER A 134 9.67 1.52 -2.79
CA SER A 134 8.98 2.18 -3.91
C SER A 134 7.61 2.71 -3.51
N GLY A 135 6.93 2.04 -2.58
CA GLY A 135 5.65 2.49 -2.03
C GLY A 135 5.80 3.69 -1.12
N VAL A 136 6.81 3.70 -0.24
CA VAL A 136 7.13 4.88 0.59
C VAL A 136 7.39 6.10 -0.28
N ILE A 137 8.28 5.97 -1.27
CA ILE A 137 8.62 7.07 -2.19
C ILE A 137 7.38 7.56 -2.94
N ALA A 138 6.53 6.64 -3.44
CA ALA A 138 5.29 7.01 -4.10
C ALA A 138 4.30 7.75 -3.18
N GLY A 139 4.18 7.33 -1.91
CA GLY A 139 3.32 8.01 -0.93
C GLY A 139 3.81 9.42 -0.63
N LYS A 140 5.12 9.60 -0.47
CA LYS A 140 5.73 10.93 -0.27
C LYS A 140 5.60 11.82 -1.49
N ARG A 141 5.80 11.28 -2.71
CA ARG A 141 5.55 12.01 -3.97
C ARG A 141 4.08 12.37 -4.17
N ALA A 142 3.16 11.57 -3.62
CA ALA A 142 1.74 11.90 -3.58
C ALA A 142 1.42 13.03 -2.59
N GLY A 143 2.41 13.51 -1.81
CA GLY A 143 2.21 14.54 -0.78
C GLY A 143 1.51 14.04 0.47
N MET A 144 1.50 12.71 0.69
CA MET A 144 0.83 12.07 1.82
C MET A 144 1.82 11.75 2.94
N ASN A 145 1.28 11.47 4.13
CA ASN A 145 2.05 10.89 5.21
C ASN A 145 2.19 9.38 4.98
N VAL A 146 3.31 8.80 5.43
CA VAL A 146 3.62 7.38 5.24
C VAL A 146 4.08 6.76 6.56
N VAL A 147 3.34 5.74 7.00
CA VAL A 147 3.77 4.77 8.00
C VAL A 147 4.41 3.60 7.27
N TRP A 148 5.70 3.38 7.51
CA TRP A 148 6.48 2.31 6.90
C TRP A 148 6.55 1.08 7.83
N ILE A 149 6.18 -0.09 7.33
CA ILE A 149 6.18 -1.37 8.04
C ILE A 149 7.03 -2.39 7.26
N PRO A 150 8.37 -2.21 7.23
CA PRO A 150 9.25 -3.02 6.38
C PRO A 150 9.42 -4.46 6.88
N ASP A 151 9.72 -5.35 5.93
CA ASP A 151 10.39 -6.61 6.25
C ASP A 151 11.75 -6.31 6.92
N PRO A 152 12.16 -7.06 7.97
CA PRO A 152 13.42 -6.82 8.66
C PRO A 152 14.66 -6.83 7.76
N ASN A 153 14.65 -7.63 6.68
CA ASN A 153 15.77 -7.66 5.73
C ASN A 153 15.85 -6.38 4.91
N LEU A 154 14.71 -5.75 4.60
CA LEU A 154 14.68 -4.46 3.91
C LEU A 154 15.11 -3.33 4.85
N ALA A 155 14.67 -3.36 6.10
CA ALA A 155 15.07 -2.40 7.14
C ALA A 155 16.58 -2.42 7.44
N ALA A 156 17.28 -3.50 7.07
CA ALA A 156 18.73 -3.60 7.18
C ALA A 156 19.49 -2.94 6.00
N LEU A 157 18.81 -2.62 4.89
CA LEU A 157 19.41 -2.11 3.66
C LEU A 157 19.20 -0.61 3.44
N THR A 158 18.21 -0.02 4.11
CA THR A 158 17.86 1.41 3.99
C THR A 158 17.11 1.87 5.24
N THR A 159 17.03 3.17 5.44
CA THR A 159 16.39 3.78 6.62
C THR A 159 15.15 4.58 6.27
N ALA A 160 14.30 4.81 7.27
CA ALA A 160 13.11 5.65 7.16
C ALA A 160 13.46 7.07 6.69
N ASP A 161 14.56 7.63 7.22
CA ASP A 161 15.06 8.96 6.89
C ASP A 161 15.47 9.09 5.42
N GLU A 162 16.11 8.06 4.86
CA GLU A 162 16.48 8.02 3.44
C GLU A 162 15.26 8.01 2.51
N LEU A 163 14.17 7.35 2.93
CA LEU A 163 12.94 7.23 2.15
C LEU A 163 11.95 8.39 2.42
N GLY A 164 12.14 9.12 3.52
CA GLY A 164 11.24 10.18 3.98
C GLY A 164 9.95 9.66 4.62
N ALA A 165 9.93 8.45 5.20
CA ALA A 165 8.77 7.95 5.93
C ALA A 165 8.55 8.75 7.22
N ASP A 166 7.29 8.99 7.59
CA ASP A 166 6.93 9.83 8.74
C ASP A 166 6.87 9.03 10.05
N GLU A 167 6.57 7.73 9.97
CA GLU A 167 6.65 6.78 11.08
C GLU A 167 7.14 5.43 10.57
N THR A 168 7.85 4.68 11.41
CA THR A 168 8.24 3.29 11.11
C THR A 168 7.80 2.36 12.22
N LEU A 169 7.07 1.32 11.86
CA LEU A 169 6.56 0.30 12.77
C LEU A 169 7.13 -1.07 12.45
N ARG A 170 7.27 -1.92 13.48
CA ARG A 170 7.61 -3.34 13.29
C ARG A 170 6.37 -4.19 13.02
N SER A 171 5.22 -3.77 13.54
CA SER A 171 3.92 -4.42 13.37
C SER A 171 2.83 -3.35 13.31
N ILE A 172 1.73 -3.61 12.59
CA ILE A 172 0.55 -2.71 12.59
C ILE A 172 -0.12 -2.70 13.98
N GLU A 173 0.16 -3.71 14.81
CA GLU A 173 -0.30 -3.74 16.21
C GLU A 173 0.20 -2.56 17.05
N ASP A 174 1.36 -2.02 16.68
CA ASP A 174 2.01 -0.90 17.38
C ASP A 174 1.46 0.47 16.96
N PHE A 175 0.61 0.51 15.92
CA PHE A 175 0.04 1.78 15.43
C PHE A 175 -0.90 2.41 16.45
N ILE A 176 -0.68 3.69 16.73
CA ILE A 176 -1.48 4.49 17.66
C ILE A 176 -2.35 5.47 16.84
N PRO A 177 -3.65 5.23 16.66
CA PRO A 177 -4.49 6.06 15.78
C PRO A 177 -4.50 7.55 16.16
N GLU A 178 -4.56 7.86 17.45
CA GLU A 178 -4.70 9.23 17.94
C GLU A 178 -3.47 10.12 17.71
N SER A 179 -2.27 9.56 17.48
CA SER A 179 -1.10 10.36 17.08
C SER A 179 -1.27 10.97 15.68
N TRP A 180 -2.18 10.39 14.88
CA TRP A 180 -2.53 10.83 13.53
C TRP A 180 -3.89 11.53 13.45
N GLY A 181 -4.47 11.90 14.61
CA GLY A 181 -5.80 12.52 14.67
C GLY A 181 -6.96 11.57 14.34
N LEU A 182 -6.71 10.25 14.30
CA LEU A 182 -7.75 9.24 14.13
C LEU A 182 -8.38 8.88 15.48
N PRO A 183 -9.61 8.33 15.52
CA PRO A 183 -10.24 7.91 16.76
C PRO A 183 -9.38 6.88 17.50
N PRO A 184 -9.19 6.99 18.83
CA PRO A 184 -8.38 6.04 19.58
C PRO A 184 -9.05 4.66 19.64
N TYR A 185 -8.26 3.60 19.80
CA TYR A 185 -8.81 2.27 20.10
C TYR A 185 -9.60 2.29 21.42
N PRO A 186 -10.62 1.41 21.59
CA PRO A 186 -11.32 1.25 22.85
C PRO A 186 -10.33 0.97 23.99
N LYS A 187 -10.53 1.62 25.14
CA LYS A 187 -9.83 1.26 26.36
C LYS A 187 -10.35 -0.10 26.83
N ASN A 188 -9.45 -1.07 27.00
CA ASN A 188 -9.76 -2.35 27.63
C ASN A 188 -10.21 -2.15 29.09
#